data_AF-G0EHE5-F1
#
_entry.id   AF-G0EHE5-F1
#
_cell.length_a   1.000
_cell.length_b   1.000
_cell.length_c   1.000
_cell.angle_alpha   90.00
_cell.angle_beta   90.00
_cell.angle_gamma   90.00
#
_symmetry.space_group_name_H-M   'P 1'
#
loop_
_entity.id
_entity.type
_entity.pdbx_description
1 polymer ?
#
loop_
_entity_poly.entity_id
_entity_poly.type
_entity_poly.pdbx_seq_one_letter_code
_entity_poly.pdbx_strand_id
1 'polypeptide(L)'
;MAGLLARVRSLVSRHKTAMLVVMVLLLVSPLFGVIGAKLVGYKEPLDVAAEMIGLEEAEVPEWTPFTDYTVPGLPDTIGYIVAGLIGVAVILLVGALLMRTASGE
;
A
#
# COMPACT_ATOMS: atom_id res chain seq x y z
N MET A 1 -26.78 -5.07 -2.08
CA MET A 1 -25.82 -4.00 -2.48
C MET A 1 -26.10 -2.66 -1.80
N ALA A 2 -27.35 -2.16 -1.78
CA ALA A 2 -27.67 -0.87 -1.14
C ALA A 2 -27.30 -0.77 0.35
N GLY A 3 -27.52 -1.84 1.13
CA GLY A 3 -27.17 -1.89 2.56
C GLY A 3 -25.67 -1.76 2.84
N LEU A 4 -24.83 -2.43 2.05
CA LEU A 4 -23.37 -2.36 2.18
C LEU A 4 -22.85 -0.95 1.91
N LEU A 5 -23.33 -0.29 0.85
CA LEU A 5 -22.93 1.07 0.49
C LEU A 5 -23.32 2.08 1.58
N ALA A 6 -24.51 1.94 2.17
CA ALA A 6 -24.93 2.78 3.29
C ALA A 6 -24.03 2.62 4.52
N ARG A 7 -23.62 1.39 4.83
CA ARG A 7 -22.70 1.09 5.94
C ARG A 7 -21.29 1.63 5.72
N VAL A 8 -20.73 1.44 4.52
CA VAL A 8 -19.42 2.02 4.15
C VAL A 8 -19.46 3.53 4.25
N ARG A 9 -20.52 4.17 3.72
CA ARG A 9 -20.73 5.61 3.84
C ARG A 9 -20.80 6.07 5.30
N SER A 10 -21.51 5.33 6.15
CA SER A 10 -21.59 5.59 7.60
C SER A 10 -20.23 5.47 8.28
N LEU A 11 -19.44 4.44 7.97
CA LEU A 11 -18.12 4.23 8.52
C LEU A 11 -17.17 5.37 8.17
N VAL A 12 -17.12 5.75 6.88
CA VAL A 12 -16.30 6.87 6.40
C VAL A 12 -16.76 8.18 7.05
N SER A 13 -18.07 8.42 7.14
CA SER A 13 -18.60 9.64 7.76
C SER A 13 -18.35 9.72 9.26
N ARG A 14 -18.32 8.58 9.96
CA ARG A 14 -18.06 8.51 11.40
C ARG A 14 -16.58 8.70 11.72
N HIS A 15 -15.68 8.25 10.83
CA HIS A 15 -14.24 8.26 11.05
C HIS A 15 -13.49 9.21 10.09
N LYS A 16 -14.09 10.36 9.75
CA LYS A 16 -13.51 11.34 8.82
C LYS A 16 -12.10 11.77 9.20
N THR A 17 -11.85 11.98 10.50
CA THR A 17 -10.52 12.36 11.00
C THR A 17 -9.50 11.26 10.75
N ALA A 18 -9.83 10.00 11.02
CA ALA A 18 -8.94 8.88 10.75
C ALA A 18 -8.65 8.74 9.25
N MET A 19 -9.67 8.89 8.39
CA MET A 19 -9.49 8.88 6.95
C MET A 19 -8.59 10.02 6.47
N LEU A 20 -8.76 11.23 7.00
CA LEU A 20 -7.88 12.35 6.70
C LEU A 20 -6.44 12.07 7.13
N VAL A 21 -6.25 11.54 8.34
CA VAL A 21 -4.91 11.16 8.84
C VAL A 21 -4.26 10.12 7.94
N VAL A 22 -4.99 9.07 7.54
CA VAL A 22 -4.49 8.06 6.60
C VAL A 22 -4.07 8.72 5.29
N MET A 23 -4.88 9.61 4.71
CA MET A 23 -4.53 10.31 3.47
C MET A 23 -3.28 11.19 3.63
N VAL A 24 -3.16 11.92 4.74
CA VAL A 24 -1.97 12.74 5.01
C VAL A 24 -0.72 11.87 5.16
N LEU A 25 -0.80 10.79 5.94
CA LEU A 25 0.32 9.86 6.11
C LEU A 25 0.75 9.24 4.78
N LEU A 26 -0.21 8.93 3.91
CA LEU A 26 0.05 8.34 2.60
C LEU A 26 0.70 9.33 1.64
N LEU A 27 0.34 10.61 1.69
CA LEU A 27 1.03 11.65 0.91
C LEU A 27 2.45 11.95 1.43
N VAL A 28 2.66 11.80 2.74
CA VAL A 28 3.95 12.03 3.40
C VAL A 28 4.86 10.80 3.30
N SER A 29 4.31 9.60 3.14
CA SER A 29 5.07 8.34 3.19
C SER A 29 6.21 8.21 2.16
N PRO A 30 6.15 8.78 0.93
CA PRO A 30 7.28 8.71 0.01
C PRO A 30 8.53 9.43 0.51
N LEU A 31 8.39 10.36 1.46
CA LEU A 31 9.54 10.97 2.14
C LEU A 31 10.40 9.92 2.83
N PHE A 32 9.79 8.85 3.35
CA PHE A 32 10.49 7.78 4.04
C PHE A 32 10.83 6.63 3.08
N GLY A 33 9.84 6.15 2.32
CA GLY A 33 9.98 4.95 1.50
C GLY A 33 10.78 5.13 0.20
N VAL A 34 10.87 6.36 -0.32
CA VAL A 34 11.54 6.61 -1.61
C VAL A 34 12.66 7.64 -1.45
N ILE A 35 12.34 8.84 -0.96
CA ILE A 35 13.29 9.95 -0.92
C ILE A 35 14.33 9.72 0.17
N GLY A 36 13.90 9.45 1.39
CA GLY A 36 14.78 9.20 2.54
C GLY A 36 15.68 7.99 2.32
N ALA A 37 15.10 6.88 1.83
CA ALA A 37 15.85 5.67 1.47
C ALA A 37 16.98 5.97 0.46
N LYS A 38 16.68 6.72 -0.61
CA LYS A 38 17.69 7.13 -1.60
C LYS A 38 18.75 8.06 -1.01
N LEU A 39 18.37 9.01 -0.15
CA LEU A 39 19.29 9.98 0.45
C LEU A 39 20.31 9.32 1.39
N VAL A 40 19.90 8.29 2.13
CA VAL A 40 20.80 7.58 3.05
C VAL A 40 21.51 6.39 2.39
N GLY A 41 21.25 6.13 1.11
CA GLY A 41 21.77 4.96 0.41
C GLY A 41 21.33 3.64 1.05
N TYR A 42 20.07 3.57 1.49
CA TYR A 42 19.51 2.36 2.08
C TYR A 42 19.60 1.19 1.08
N LYS A 43 20.10 0.07 1.56
CA LYS A 43 20.05 -1.24 0.89
C LYS A 43 19.20 -2.18 1.74
N GLU A 44 18.38 -3.02 1.12
CA GLU A 44 17.56 -3.96 1.89
C GLU A 44 18.46 -4.99 2.59
N PRO A 45 18.19 -5.34 3.87
CA PRO A 45 19.00 -6.31 4.60
C PRO A 45 19.10 -7.67 3.91
N LEU A 46 18.05 -8.07 3.20
CA LEU A 46 18.02 -9.32 2.45
C LEU A 46 18.92 -9.27 1.22
N ASP A 47 18.96 -8.14 0.50
CA ASP A 47 19.87 -7.95 -0.63
C ASP A 47 21.34 -7.98 -0.17
N VAL A 48 21.63 -7.31 0.95
CA VAL A 48 22.98 -7.33 1.53
C VAL A 48 23.38 -8.76 1.92
N ALA A 49 22.46 -9.51 2.54
CA ALA A 49 22.73 -10.91 2.90
C ALA A 49 22.94 -11.78 1.66
N ALA A 50 22.16 -11.58 0.60
CA ALA A 50 22.29 -12.27 -0.68
C ALA A 50 23.64 -11.97 -1.37
N GLU A 51 24.02 -10.68 -1.46
CA GLU A 51 25.32 -10.23 -1.97
C GLU A 51 26.48 -10.89 -1.20
N MET A 52 26.37 -10.99 0.13
CA MET A 52 27.40 -11.60 0.99
C MET A 52 27.62 -13.09 0.74
N ILE A 53 26.59 -13.82 0.29
CA ILE A 53 26.68 -15.25 -0.05
C ILE A 53 26.84 -15.47 -1.56
N GLY A 54 27.09 -14.40 -2.33
CA GLY A 54 27.32 -14.45 -3.77
C GLY A 54 26.08 -14.80 -4.59
N LEU A 55 24.88 -14.53 -4.06
CA LEU A 55 23.64 -14.62 -4.81
C LEU A 55 23.38 -13.30 -5.55
N GLU A 56 22.86 -13.42 -6.76
CA GLU A 56 22.38 -12.29 -7.55
C GLU A 56 20.84 -12.22 -7.46
N GLU A 57 20.30 -11.01 -7.58
CA GLU A 57 18.86 -10.82 -7.74
C GLU A 57 18.38 -11.55 -8.99
N ALA A 58 17.30 -12.31 -8.82
CA ALA A 58 16.72 -13.03 -9.95
C ALA A 58 16.01 -12.03 -10.87
N GLU A 59 16.40 -11.94 -12.15
CA GLU A 59 15.73 -11.11 -13.18
C GLU A 59 14.32 -11.62 -13.55
N VAL A 60 13.72 -12.45 -12.71
CA VAL A 60 12.42 -13.06 -12.98
C VAL A 60 11.41 -11.92 -13.08
N PRO A 61 10.63 -11.85 -14.17
CA PRO A 61 9.59 -10.85 -14.29
C PRO A 61 8.66 -10.97 -13.10
N GLU A 62 8.66 -9.95 -12.26
CA GLU A 62 7.78 -9.95 -11.12
C GLU A 62 6.33 -9.99 -11.60
N TRP A 63 5.62 -11.03 -11.17
CA TRP A 63 4.29 -11.34 -11.65
C TRP A 63 3.24 -10.30 -11.24
N THR A 64 3.59 -9.39 -10.32
CA THR A 64 2.70 -8.36 -9.82
C THR A 64 3.02 -7.00 -10.45
N PRO A 65 2.00 -6.18 -10.74
CA PRO A 65 2.22 -4.81 -11.20
C PRO A 65 2.65 -3.85 -10.07
N PHE A 66 2.97 -4.35 -8.87
CA PHE A 66 3.27 -3.55 -7.66
C PHE A 66 4.62 -3.91 -7.01
N THR A 67 5.56 -4.42 -7.80
CA THR A 67 6.98 -4.63 -7.43
C THR A 67 7.54 -3.44 -6.69
N ASP A 68 8.13 -3.66 -5.52
CA ASP A 68 8.69 -2.61 -4.66
C ASP A 68 7.75 -1.42 -4.40
N TYR A 69 6.44 -1.68 -4.40
CA TYR A 69 5.40 -0.65 -4.29
C TYR A 69 5.43 0.38 -5.44
N THR A 70 6.05 0.05 -6.56
CA THR A 70 6.05 0.85 -7.79
C THR A 70 4.83 0.52 -8.65
N VAL A 71 4.58 1.33 -9.69
CA VAL A 71 3.52 1.07 -10.67
C VAL A 71 4.10 1.34 -12.05
N PRO A 72 4.03 0.40 -13.00
CA PRO A 72 4.57 0.58 -14.34
C PRO A 72 4.06 1.87 -15.00
N GLY A 73 4.99 2.67 -15.53
CA GLY A 73 4.68 3.94 -16.19
C GLY A 73 4.46 5.13 -15.25
N LEU A 74 4.62 4.96 -13.92
CA LEU A 74 4.60 6.06 -12.96
C LEU A 74 5.98 6.26 -12.30
N PRO A 75 6.34 7.51 -11.95
CA PRO A 75 7.53 7.76 -11.12
C PRO A 75 7.39 7.07 -9.75
N ASP A 76 8.48 6.55 -9.18
CA ASP A 76 8.49 5.79 -7.92
C ASP A 76 7.70 6.46 -6.79
N THR A 77 7.86 7.77 -6.62
CA THR A 77 7.13 8.55 -5.60
C THR A 77 5.61 8.49 -5.79
N ILE A 78 5.14 8.56 -7.04
CA ILE A 78 3.72 8.50 -7.37
C ILE A 78 3.23 7.05 -7.33
N GLY A 79 4.02 6.11 -7.84
CA GLY A 79 3.75 4.67 -7.75
C GLY A 79 3.53 4.25 -6.29
N TYR A 80 4.40 4.69 -5.39
CA TYR A 80 4.32 4.41 -3.96
C TYR A 80 3.01 4.88 -3.31
N ILE A 81 2.57 6.11 -3.66
CA ILE A 81 1.28 6.65 -3.22
C ILE A 81 0.13 5.80 -3.79
N VAL A 82 0.17 5.47 -5.08
CA VAL A 82 -0.89 4.67 -5.72
C VAL A 82 -0.98 3.27 -5.11
N ALA A 83 0.15 2.59 -4.92
CA ALA A 83 0.21 1.30 -4.25
C ALA A 83 -0.35 1.38 -2.82
N GLY A 84 0.01 2.43 -2.07
CA GLY A 84 -0.57 2.70 -0.75
C GLY A 84 -2.09 2.88 -0.77
N LEU A 85 -2.63 3.63 -1.73
CA LEU A 85 -4.08 3.84 -1.87
C LEU A 85 -4.81 2.53 -2.18
N ILE A 86 -4.21 1.68 -3.04
CA ILE A 86 -4.74 0.36 -3.36
C ILE A 86 -4.76 -0.51 -2.09
N GLY A 87 -3.67 -0.52 -1.31
CA GLY A 87 -3.62 -1.23 -0.02
C GLY A 87 -4.72 -0.78 0.94
N VAL A 88 -4.91 0.53 1.12
CA VAL A 88 -5.99 1.08 1.96
C VAL A 88 -7.36 0.64 1.44
N ALA A 89 -7.59 0.71 0.13
CA ALA A 89 -8.86 0.31 -0.48
C ALA A 89 -9.13 -1.19 -0.27
N VAL A 90 -8.12 -2.05 -0.43
CA VAL A 90 -8.22 -3.50 -0.20
C VAL A 90 -8.59 -3.79 1.25
N ILE A 91 -7.92 -3.17 2.23
CA ILE A 91 -8.22 -3.38 3.65
C ILE A 91 -9.65 -2.95 3.99
N LEU A 92 -10.09 -1.78 3.50
CA LEU A 92 -11.46 -1.31 3.70
C LEU A 92 -12.49 -2.23 3.04
N LEU A 93 -12.20 -2.74 1.84
CA LEU A 93 -13.05 -3.69 1.13
C LEU A 93 -13.17 -5.00 1.89
N VAL A 94 -12.06 -5.58 2.35
CA VAL A 94 -12.05 -6.82 3.15
C VAL A 94 -12.85 -6.62 4.43
N GLY A 95 -12.62 -5.52 5.15
CA GLY A 95 -13.42 -5.18 6.34
C GLY A 95 -14.92 -5.07 6.03
N ALA A 96 -15.27 -4.43 4.91
CA ALA A 96 -16.66 -4.31 4.47
C ALA A 96 -17.30 -5.67 4.12
N LEU A 97 -16.55 -6.56 3.46
CA LEU A 97 -17.00 -7.92 3.14
C LEU A 97 -17.17 -8.78 4.40
N LEU A 98 -16.24 -8.70 5.36
CA LEU A 98 -16.34 -9.40 6.63
C LEU A 98 -17.54 -8.92 7.45
N MET A 99 -17.81 -7.61 7.48
CA MET A 99 -19.00 -7.08 8.14
C MET A 99 -20.29 -7.58 7.50
N ARG A 100 -20.30 -7.76 6.17
CA ARG A 100 -21.45 -8.30 5.45
C ARG A 100 -21.72 -9.75 5.87
N THR A 101 -20.70 -10.62 5.81
CA THR A 101 -20.86 -12.04 6.16
C THR A 101 -21.19 -12.23 7.64
N ALA A 102 -20.60 -11.44 8.54
CA ALA A 102 -20.90 -11.49 9.98
C ALA A 102 -22.32 -11.01 10.32
N SER A 103 -22.95 -10.20 9.45
CA SER A 103 -24.31 -9.71 9.66
C SER A 103 -25.40 -10.67 9.17
N GLY A 104 -25.02 -11.83 8.60
CA GLY A 104 -25.97 -12.82 8.07
C GLY A 104 -26.62 -12.45 6.72
N GLU A 105 -26.03 -11.52 5.97
CA GLU A 105 -26.45 -11.10 4.61
C GLU A 105 -25.56 -11.67 3.48
#